data_AF-A0A7K4VUB0-F1
#
_entry.id   AF-A0A7K4VUB0-F1
#
_cell.length_a   1.000
_cell.length_b   1.000
_cell.length_c   1.000
_cell.angle_alpha   90.00
_cell.angle_beta   90.00
_cell.angle_gamma   90.00
#
_symmetry.space_group_name_H-M   'P 1'
#
loop_
_entity.id
_entity.type
_entity.pdbx_description
1 polymer ?
#
loop_
_entity_poly.entity_id
_entity_poly.type
_entity_poly.pdbx_seq_one_letter_code
_entity_poly.pdbx_strand_id
1 'polypeptide(L)' 'AQSLQCYVCKEPTDISQCRTPITCPPKANVCTTTLHSMDLGYPFFGNITVTRACEEECLS' A
#
# COMPACT_ATOMS: atom_id res chain seq x y z
N ALA A 1 21.28 -6.71 10.15
CA ALA A 1 19.89 -6.21 10.20
C ALA A 1 19.32 -6.22 8.79
N GLN A 2 18.19 -6.88 8.56
CA GLN A 2 17.47 -6.77 7.28
C GLN A 2 16.59 -5.51 7.35
N SER A 3 16.73 -4.65 6.34
CA SER A 3 15.87 -3.48 6.19
C SER A 3 14.50 -3.92 5.68
N LEU A 4 13.44 -3.33 6.25
CA LEU A 4 12.06 -3.54 5.80
C LEU A 4 11.91 -3.13 4.32
N GLN A 5 11.26 -3.98 3.53
CA GLN A 5 10.90 -3.68 2.15
C GLN A 5 9.38 -3.64 2.01
N CYS A 6 8.86 -2.55 1.46
CA CYS A 6 7.43 -2.34 1.23
C CYS A 6 7.19 -1.87 -0.21
N TYR A 7 5.97 -2.06 -0.70
CA TYR A 7 5.50 -1.33 -1.88
C TYR A 7 5.14 0.09 -1.48
N VAL A 8 5.53 1.08 -2.28
CA VAL A 8 5.20 2.49 -2.01
C VAL A 8 4.64 3.14 -3.26
N CYS A 9 3.44 3.70 -3.12
CA CYS A 9 2.76 4.52 -4.12
C CYS A 9 2.04 5.65 -3.37
N LYS A 10 2.45 6.89 -3.65
CA LYS A 10 1.96 8.10 -2.95
C LYS A 10 0.57 8.54 -3.43
N GLU A 11 0.25 8.25 -4.68
CA GLU A 11 -1.05 8.58 -5.28
C GLU A 11 -1.89 7.30 -5.38
N PRO A 12 -3.23 7.39 -5.31
CA PRO A 12 -4.11 6.25 -5.54
C PRO A 12 -3.81 5.61 -6.89
N THR A 13 -3.16 4.45 -6.85
CA THR A 13 -2.63 3.76 -8.03
C THR A 13 -3.31 2.41 -8.16
N ASP A 14 -3.57 1.95 -9.38
CA ASP A 14 -4.10 0.60 -9.58
C ASP A 14 -3.21 -0.45 -8.89
N ILE A 15 -3.83 -1.42 -8.23
CA ILE A 15 -3.11 -2.43 -7.45
C ILE A 15 -2.09 -3.24 -8.28
N SER A 16 -2.31 -3.38 -9.58
CA SER A 16 -1.40 -4.08 -10.49
C SER A 16 -0.13 -3.29 -10.74
N GLN A 17 -0.21 -1.96 -10.68
CA GLN A 17 0.87 -1.03 -10.99
C GLN A 17 1.73 -0.72 -9.74
N CYS A 18 1.15 -0.72 -8.54
CA CYS A 18 1.90 -0.46 -7.29
C CYS A 18 2.57 -1.73 -6.72
N ARG A 19 3.45 -2.39 -7.50
CA ARG A 19 4.11 -3.66 -7.11
C ARG A 19 5.63 -3.60 -7.04
N THR A 20 6.22 -2.40 -7.11
CA THR A 20 7.67 -2.22 -7.05
C THR A 20 8.10 -2.10 -5.57
N PRO A 21 8.86 -3.06 -5.03
CA PRO A 21 9.32 -2.99 -3.65
C PRO A 21 10.45 -1.96 -3.53
N ILE A 22 10.43 -1.21 -2.43
CA ILE A 22 11.51 -0.29 -2.06
C ILE A 22 11.99 -0.58 -0.64
N THR A 23 13.25 -0.25 -0.40
CA THR A 23 13.85 -0.26 0.94
C THR A 23 13.29 0.90 1.76
N CYS A 24 12.64 0.59 2.88
CA CYS A 24 12.08 1.59 3.77
C CYS A 24 13.16 2.30 4.60
N PRO A 25 12.88 3.54 5.07
CA PRO A 25 13.74 4.23 6.02
C PRO A 25 13.93 3.39 7.31
N PRO A 26 15.09 3.51 7.99
CA PRO A 26 15.40 2.70 9.18
C PRO A 26 14.47 2.94 10.37
N LYS A 27 13.68 4.02 10.37
CA LYS A 27 12.67 4.28 11.40
C LYS A 27 11.35 3.56 11.15
N ALA A 28 11.05 3.22 9.90
CA ALA A 28 9.80 2.57 9.53
C ALA A 28 9.85 1.09 9.88
N ASN A 29 8.82 0.61 10.60
CA ASN A 29 8.72 -0.75 11.09
C ASN A 29 7.54 -1.51 10.49
N VAL A 30 6.63 -0.82 9.79
CA VAL A 30 5.43 -1.41 9.19
C VAL A 30 5.19 -0.91 7.77
N CYS A 31 4.48 -1.71 6.98
CA CYS A 31 3.95 -1.29 5.68
C CYS A 31 2.45 -1.01 5.83
N THR A 32 2.02 0.20 5.52
CA THR A 32 0.60 0.57 5.51
C THR A 32 0.06 0.48 4.10
N THR A 33 -1.11 -0.14 3.93
CA THR A 33 -1.83 -0.22 2.64
C THR A 33 -3.25 0.28 2.85
N THR A 34 -3.58 1.41 2.25
CA THR A 34 -4.94 1.93 2.18
C THR A 34 -5.56 1.46 0.89
N LEU A 35 -6.66 0.72 1.00
CA LEU A 35 -7.44 0.26 -0.15
C LEU A 35 -8.58 1.24 -0.39
N HIS A 36 -8.58 1.86 -1.56
CA HIS A 36 -9.64 2.75 -2.00
C HIS A 36 -10.58 1.95 -2.90
N SER A 37 -11.51 1.25 -2.26
CA SER A 37 -12.67 0.67 -2.95
C SER A 37 -13.82 1.65 -2.89
N MET A 38 -14.44 1.92 -4.04
CA MET A 38 -15.84 2.36 -4.01
C MET A 38 -16.64 1.18 -3.45
N ASP A 39 -17.30 1.38 -2.30
CA ASP A 39 -18.25 0.42 -1.72
C ASP A 39 -19.21 -0.04 -2.81
N LEU A 40 -19.07 -1.28 -3.29
CA LEU A 40 -19.99 -1.83 -4.26
C LEU A 40 -20.40 -3.24 -3.82
N GLY A 41 -21.37 -3.83 -4.48
CA GLY A 41 -21.84 -5.16 -4.16
C GLY A 41 -21.09 -6.21 -4.97
N TYR A 42 -21.31 -7.47 -4.62
CA TYR A 42 -20.99 -8.58 -5.51
C TYR A 42 -21.77 -8.47 -6.83
N PRO A 43 -21.20 -8.82 -8.00
CA PRO A 43 -19.82 -9.22 -8.26
C PRO A 43 -18.96 -7.99 -8.63
N PHE A 44 -17.82 -7.83 -7.96
CA PHE A 44 -16.95 -6.68 -8.19
C PHE A 44 -15.98 -6.89 -9.34
N PHE A 45 -16.05 -6.00 -10.33
CA PHE A 45 -15.09 -5.86 -11.42
C PHE A 45 -14.64 -4.39 -11.55
N GLY A 46 -14.36 -3.72 -10.42
CA GLY A 46 -13.96 -2.31 -10.39
C GLY A 46 -12.45 -2.14 -10.19
N ASN A 47 -11.85 -1.16 -10.89
CA ASN A 47 -10.46 -0.74 -10.71
C ASN A 47 -10.19 -0.38 -9.24
N ILE A 48 -9.48 -1.24 -8.53
CA ILE A 48 -9.10 -1.01 -7.14
C ILE A 48 -7.82 -0.18 -7.10
N THR A 49 -7.93 1.00 -6.51
CA THR A 49 -6.76 1.84 -6.28
C THR A 49 -6.26 1.67 -4.86
N VAL A 50 -4.95 1.72 -4.70
CA VAL A 50 -4.28 1.55 -3.41
C VAL A 50 -3.29 2.69 -3.21
N THR A 51 -3.10 3.05 -1.94
CA THR A 51 -2.00 3.88 -1.48
C THR A 51 -1.18 3.03 -0.53
N ARG A 52 0.14 2.98 -0.72
CA ARG A 52 1.02 2.17 0.13
C ARG A 52 2.19 3.01 0.61
N ALA A 53 2.58 2.84 1.86
CA ALA A 53 3.63 3.62 2.51
C ALA A 53 4.41 2.79 3.53
N CYS A 54 5.64 3.23 3.81
CA CYS A 54 6.41 2.79 4.97
C CYS A 54 6.06 3.70 6.15
N GLU A 55 5.68 3.13 7.28
CA GLU A 55 5.29 3.88 8.48
C GLU A 55 5.98 3.34 9.73
N GLU A 56 6.08 4.17 10.77
CA GLU A 56 6.68 3.79 12.05
C GLU A 56 5.68 2.98 12.91
N GLU A 57 4.39 3.28 12.77
CA GLU A 57 3.28 2.64 13.48
C GLU A 57 2.15 2.28 12.51
N CYS A 58 1.39 1.23 12.83
CA CYS A 58 0.25 0.80 12.02
C CYS A 58 -1.01 1.49 12.54
N LEU A 59 -1.57 2.43 11.78
CA LEU A 59 -2.83 3.09 12.10
C LEU A 59 -3.99 2.30 11.45
N SER A 60 -4.98 1.90 12.25
CA SER A 60 -6.17 1.14 11.82
C SER A 60 -7.35 2.03 11.47
#